data_AF-A0A445N0V0-F1
#
_entry.id   AF-A0A445N0V0-F1
#
_cell.length_a   1.000
_cell.length_b   1.000
_cell.length_c   1.000
_cell.angle_alpha   90.00
_cell.angle_beta   90.00
_cell.angle_gamma   90.00
#
_symmetry.space_group_name_H-M   'P 1'
#
loop_
_entity.id
_entity.type
_entity.pdbx_description
1 polymer ?
#
loop_
_entity_poly.entity_id
_entity_poly.type
_entity_poly.pdbx_seq_one_letter_code
_entity_poly.pdbx_strand_id
1 'polypeptide(L)' 'MVTSNTSGESVVTTMCASHCGGSCLLNVHVKDGVITRIETDCGEEPQLRACLRGRATGILF' A
#
# COMPACT_ATOMS: atom_id res chain seq x y z
N MET A 1 8.20 -6.06 2.13
CA MET A 1 7.82 -7.45 2.51
C MET A 1 6.68 -7.87 1.61
N VAL A 2 6.71 -9.08 1.04
CA VAL A 2 5.66 -9.57 0.13
C VAL A 2 4.97 -10.75 0.78
N THR A 3 3.65 -10.69 0.89
CA THR A 3 2.82 -11.74 1.48
C THR A 3 1.83 -12.23 0.43
N SER A 4 1.87 -13.50 0.07
CA SER A 4 0.97 -14.09 -0.94
C SER A 4 -0.13 -14.91 -0.27
N ASN A 5 -1.37 -14.75 -0.73
CA ASN A 5 -2.52 -15.53 -0.28
C ASN A 5 -2.93 -16.58 -1.32
N THR A 6 -3.66 -17.62 -0.90
CA THR A 6 -4.12 -18.73 -1.74
C THR A 6 -5.07 -18.30 -2.87
N SER A 7 -5.62 -17.08 -2.81
CA SER A 7 -6.49 -16.47 -3.84
C SER A 7 -5.76 -15.91 -5.07
N GLY A 8 -4.42 -16.04 -5.14
CA GLY A 8 -3.61 -15.44 -6.20
C GLY A 8 -3.35 -13.93 -6.02
N GLU A 9 -3.75 -13.40 -4.87
CA GLU A 9 -3.49 -12.02 -4.46
C GLU A 9 -2.21 -11.97 -3.63
N SER A 10 -1.37 -10.97 -3.91
CA SER A 10 -0.14 -10.69 -3.19
C SER A 10 -0.19 -9.29 -2.61
N VAL A 11 0.23 -9.15 -1.36
CA VAL A 11 0.30 -7.87 -0.67
C VAL A 11 1.75 -7.45 -0.59
N VAL A 12 2.05 -6.28 -1.14
CA VAL A 12 3.37 -5.66 -1.10
C VAL A 12 3.32 -4.48 -0.14
N THR A 13 4.00 -4.60 1.01
CA THR A 13 4.17 -3.49 1.92
C THR A 13 5.33 -2.61 1.48
N THR A 14 5.04 -1.34 1.22
CA THR A 14 5.99 -0.33 0.73
C THR A 14 5.79 1.03 1.42
N MET A 15 6.71 1.95 1.16
CA MET A 15 6.64 3.35 1.58
C MET A 15 6.06 4.22 0.47
N CYS A 16 5.36 5.29 0.84
CA CYS A 16 4.78 6.23 -0.10
C CYS A 16 5.86 7.03 -0.87
N ALA A 17 5.67 7.20 -2.18
CA ALA A 17 6.61 7.93 -3.05
C ALA A 17 6.14 9.34 -3.44
N SER A 18 5.15 9.93 -2.75
CA SER A 18 4.55 11.22 -3.13
C SER A 18 5.40 12.47 -2.85
N HIS A 19 6.73 12.35 -2.75
CA HIS A 19 7.68 13.46 -2.58
C HIS A 19 7.49 14.32 -1.31
N CYS A 20 6.89 13.75 -0.25
CA CYS A 20 6.66 14.45 1.02
C CYS A 20 7.53 13.92 2.18
N GLY A 21 8.60 13.17 1.87
CA GLY A 21 9.41 12.42 2.84
C GLY A 21 9.07 10.92 2.91
N GLY A 22 7.91 10.53 2.39
CA GLY A 22 7.61 9.14 2.03
C GLY A 22 7.48 8.14 3.18
N SER A 23 7.48 8.59 4.43
CA SER A 23 7.54 7.74 5.63
C SER A 23 6.24 7.01 5.98
N CYS A 24 5.21 7.04 5.13
CA CYS A 24 3.93 6.39 5.40
C CYS A 24 3.83 5.01 4.73
N LEU A 25 3.28 4.05 5.47
CA LEU A 25 3.15 2.66 5.07
C LEU A 25 1.95 2.46 4.16
N LEU A 26 2.21 1.78 3.06
CA LEU A 26 1.21 1.36 2.07
C LEU A 26 1.25 -0.16 1.95
N ASN A 27 0.08 -0.78 2.00
CA ASN A 27 -0.12 -2.19 1.70
C ASN A 27 -0.82 -2.29 0.34
N VAL A 28 -0.05 -2.64 -0.69
CA VAL A 28 -0.52 -2.69 -2.08
C VAL A 28 -0.95 -4.11 -2.39
N HIS A 29 -2.22 -4.30 -2.71
CA HIS A 29 -2.77 -5.58 -3.13
C HIS A 29 -2.64 -5.71 -4.64
N VAL A 30 -1.93 -6.74 -5.08
CA VAL A 30 -1.61 -7.03 -6.47
C VAL A 30 -2.17 -8.40 -6.82
N LYS A 31 -3.01 -8.45 -7.84
CA LYS A 31 -3.57 -9.67 -8.38
C LYS A 31 -3.33 -9.69 -9.89
N ASP A 32 -2.78 -10.79 -10.40
CA ASP A 32 -2.47 -10.96 -11.83
C ASP A 32 -1.62 -9.81 -12.41
N GLY A 33 -0.72 -9.24 -11.61
CA GLY A 33 0.16 -8.12 -11.99
C GLY A 33 -0.50 -6.73 -11.93
N VAL A 34 -1.78 -6.64 -11.58
CA VAL A 34 -2.54 -5.39 -11.48
C VAL A 34 -2.77 -5.02 -10.02
N ILE A 35 -2.62 -3.74 -9.69
CA ILE A 35 -2.97 -3.21 -8.37
C ILE A 35 -4.49 -3.14 -8.26
N THR A 36 -5.07 -3.92 -7.35
CA THR A 36 -6.52 -3.97 -7.13
C THR A 36 -6.97 -3.06 -5.99
N ARG A 37 -6.08 -2.84 -5.01
CA ARG A 37 -6.38 -2.06 -3.80
C ARG A 37 -5.11 -1.53 -3.15
N ILE A 38 -5.22 -0.36 -2.54
CA ILE A 38 -4.19 0.18 -1.64
C ILE A 38 -4.80 0.40 -0.26
N GLU A 39 -4.14 -0.16 0.73
CA GLU A 39 -4.40 0.07 2.13
C GLU A 39 -3.22 0.80 2.78
N THR A 40 -3.41 1.19 4.03
CA THR A 40 -2.43 1.88 4.85
C THR A 40 -2.24 1.12 6.15
N ASP A 41 -1.28 1.56 6.95
CA ASP A 41 -1.18 1.14 8.35
C ASP A 41 -2.51 1.24 9.11
N CYS A 42 -2.92 0.12 9.69
CA CYS A 42 -4.10 -0.09 10.53
C CYS A 42 -3.73 -0.76 11.87
N GLY A 43 -2.45 -0.76 12.26
CA GLY A 43 -1.97 -1.34 13.52
C GLY A 43 -2.32 -0.51 14.76
N GLU A 44 -1.68 -0.80 15.89
CA GLU A 44 -1.81 0.03 17.10
C GLU A 44 -1.01 1.34 16.97
N GLU A 45 -1.37 2.37 17.76
CA GLU A 45 -0.65 3.64 17.73
C GLU A 45 0.76 3.53 18.33
N PRO A 46 1.76 4.28 17.80
CA PRO A 46 1.67 5.26 16.72
C PRO A 46 1.71 4.64 15.32
N GLN A 47 0.78 5.05 14.45
CA GLN A 47 0.64 4.54 13.08
C GLN A 47 1.40 5.39 12.05
N LEU A 48 1.92 4.74 10.99
CA LEU A 48 2.49 5.40 9.81
C LEU A 48 1.44 5.56 8.71
N ARG A 49 0.27 6.11 9.07
CA ARG A 49 -0.89 6.20 8.18
C ARG A 49 -0.63 7.12 6.97
N ALA A 50 -0.96 6.64 5.78
CA ALA A 50 -0.89 7.41 4.55
C ALA A 50 -1.98 8.49 4.47
N CYS A 51 -1.54 9.69 4.06
CA CYS A 51 -2.41 10.82 3.74
C CYS A 51 -3.16 10.60 2.43
N LEU A 52 -4.02 11.55 2.05
CA LEU A 52 -4.80 11.48 0.81
C LEU A 52 -3.92 11.30 -0.44
N ARG A 53 -2.75 11.95 -0.50
CA ARG A 53 -1.81 11.82 -1.62
C ARG A 53 -1.26 10.40 -1.76
N GLY A 54 -0.86 9.79 -0.64
CA GLY A 54 -0.36 8.42 -0.64
C GLY A 54 -1.43 7.42 -1.08
N ARG A 55 -2.68 7.62 -0.64
CA ARG A 55 -3.81 6.78 -1.06
C ARG A 55 -4.21 6.98 -2.53
N ALA A 56 -4.00 8.17 -3.08
CA ALA A 56 -4.28 8.47 -4.48
C ALA A 56 -3.20 7.94 -5.46
N THR A 57 -2.05 7.47 -4.96
CA THR A 57 -0.90 7.13 -5.80
C THR A 57 -1.09 5.85 -6.65
N GLY A 58 -2.13 5.03 -6.40
CA GLY A 58 -2.34 3.78 -7.17
C GLY A 58 -3.70 3.61 -7.82
N ILE A 59 -4.18 4.62 -8.54
CA ILE A 59 -5.33 4.52 -9.47
C ILE A 59 -4.89 4.74 -10.94
N LEU A 60 -3.59 4.60 -11.25
CA LEU A 60 -3.16 4.55 -12.66
C LEU A 60 -3.13 3.09 -13.13
N PHE A 61 -4.16 2.76 -13.91
CA PHE A 61 -4.29 1.55 -14.73
C PHE A 61 -3.27 1.55 -15.88
#